data_AF-V5G7W8-F1
#
_entry.id   AF-V5G7W8-F1
#
_cell.length_a   1.000
_cell.length_b   1.000
_cell.length_c   1.000
_cell.angle_alpha   90.00
_cell.angle_beta   90.00
_cell.angle_gamma   90.00
#
_symmetry.space_group_name_H-M   'P 1'
#
loop_
_entity.id
_entity.type
_entity.pdbx_description
1 polymer ?
#
loop_
_entity_poly.entity_id
_entity_poly.type
_entity_poly.pdbx_seq_one_letter_code
_entity_poly.pdbx_strand_id
1 'polypeptide(L)'
;QQHNMSWIEVQFLKRAVDILCQCRQTLMYTYVFAYYLQKNNQSVIFEDNQKDLESATETLSEYLERDITSENLADIKQKVQDKYRYCDSRRKVLLEHVHEGYEKEWWAYNE
;
A
#
# COMPACT_ATOMS: atom_id res chain seq x y z
N GLN A 1 -31.35 -18.02 -10.35
CA GLN A 1 -30.55 -17.50 -11.47
C GLN A 1 -29.09 -17.60 -11.07
N GLN A 2 -28.29 -18.45 -11.72
CA GLN A 2 -26.83 -18.46 -11.53
C GLN A 2 -26.29 -17.14 -12.09
N HIS A 3 -25.84 -16.25 -11.21
CA HIS A 3 -25.08 -15.07 -11.62
C HIS A 3 -23.72 -15.58 -12.12
N ASN A 4 -23.60 -15.83 -13.43
CA ASN A 4 -22.30 -16.02 -14.06
C ASN A 4 -21.56 -14.69 -13.95
N MET A 5 -20.73 -14.52 -12.92
CA MET A 5 -19.80 -13.40 -12.85
C MET A 5 -18.90 -13.48 -14.09
N SER A 6 -18.96 -12.45 -14.94
CA SER A 6 -18.06 -12.33 -16.06
C SER A 6 -16.63 -12.21 -15.54
N TRP A 7 -15.66 -12.85 -16.22
CA TRP A 7 -14.25 -12.76 -15.87
C TRP A 7 -13.75 -11.32 -15.73
N ILE A 8 -14.36 -10.37 -16.47
CA ILE A 8 -14.12 -8.93 -16.40
C ILE A 8 -14.58 -8.34 -15.06
N GLU A 9 -15.70 -8.83 -14.52
CA GLU A 9 -16.32 -8.32 -13.30
C GLU A 9 -15.49 -8.63 -12.05
N VAL A 10 -14.57 -9.60 -12.08
CA VAL A 10 -13.72 -9.99 -10.94
C VAL A 10 -12.26 -9.57 -11.06
N GLN A 11 -11.82 -8.99 -12.19
CA GLN A 11 -10.41 -8.57 -12.38
C GLN A 11 -9.94 -7.55 -11.33
N PHE A 12 -10.86 -6.76 -10.77
CA PHE A 12 -10.52 -5.77 -9.74
C PHE A 12 -10.00 -6.43 -8.45
N LEU A 13 -10.45 -7.65 -8.13
CA LEU A 13 -9.97 -8.40 -6.96
C LEU A 13 -8.53 -8.84 -7.15
N LYS A 14 -8.21 -9.40 -8.33
CA LYS A 14 -6.83 -9.75 -8.67
C LYS A 14 -5.91 -8.54 -8.57
N ARG A 15 -6.33 -7.40 -9.14
CA ARG A 15 -5.56 -6.17 -9.06
C ARG A 15 -5.37 -5.69 -7.62
N ALA A 16 -6.39 -5.80 -6.79
CA ALA A 16 -6.30 -5.42 -5.37
C ALA A 16 -5.28 -6.28 -4.62
N VAL A 17 -5.31 -7.60 -4.84
CA VAL A 17 -4.34 -8.54 -4.23
C VAL A 17 -2.92 -8.25 -4.74
N ASP A 18 -2.74 -8.03 -6.04
CA ASP A 18 -1.43 -7.69 -6.61
C ASP A 18 -0.84 -6.42 -5.95
N ILE A 19 -1.68 -5.39 -5.76
CA ILE A 19 -1.28 -4.15 -5.09
C ILE A 19 -0.99 -4.37 -3.61
N LEU A 20 -1.82 -5.14 -2.91
CA LEU A 20 -1.59 -5.50 -1.51
C LEU A 20 -0.22 -6.19 -1.33
N CYS A 21 0.10 -7.16 -2.18
CA CYS A 21 1.39 -7.85 -2.17
C CYS A 21 2.57 -6.89 -2.41
N GLN A 22 2.45 -5.98 -3.37
CA GLN A 22 3.48 -4.97 -3.64
C GLN A 22 3.70 -4.01 -2.47
N CYS A 23 2.62 -3.57 -1.82
CA CYS A 23 2.68 -2.71 -0.64
C CYS A 23 3.34 -3.43 0.53
N ARG A 24 2.99 -4.68 0.80
CA ARG A 24 3.64 -5.52 1.83
C ARG A 24 5.13 -5.72 1.55
N GLN A 25 5.51 -6.04 0.31
CA GLN A 25 6.91 -6.17 -0.06
C GLN A 25 7.66 -4.85 0.13
N THR A 26 7.05 -3.73 -0.25
CA THR A 26 7.63 -2.39 -0.03
C THR A 26 7.82 -2.14 1.47
N LEU A 27 6.81 -2.41 2.31
CA LEU A 27 6.89 -2.26 3.76
C LEU A 27 8.02 -3.09 4.37
N MET A 28 8.25 -4.32 3.91
CA MET A 28 9.39 -5.12 4.38
C MET A 28 10.72 -4.39 4.15
N TYR A 29 10.90 -3.80 2.96
CA TYR A 29 12.12 -3.06 2.64
C TYR A 29 12.20 -1.69 3.33
N THR A 30 11.06 -1.04 3.64
CA THR A 30 11.08 0.22 4.38
C THR A 30 11.60 0.03 5.79
N TYR A 31 11.31 -1.09 6.46
CA TYR A 31 11.92 -1.38 7.77
C TYR A 31 13.42 -1.62 7.69
N VAL A 32 13.91 -2.29 6.64
CA VAL A 32 15.36 -2.48 6.43
C VAL A 32 16.04 -1.13 6.18
N PHE A 33 15.45 -0.29 5.34
CA PHE A 33 15.93 1.07 5.10
C PHE A 33 15.95 1.90 6.40
N ALA A 34 14.85 1.88 7.16
CA ALA A 34 14.71 2.60 8.43
C ALA A 34 15.74 2.16 9.48
N TYR A 35 16.07 0.87 9.53
CA TYR A 35 17.03 0.32 10.50
C TYR A 35 18.41 0.97 10.39
N TYR A 36 18.90 1.14 9.16
CA TYR A 36 20.21 1.76 8.91
C TYR A 36 20.14 3.29 8.88
N LEU A 37 18.95 3.89 8.80
CA LEU A 37 18.81 5.32 8.59
C LEU A 37 19.20 6.13 9.83
N GLN A 38 20.13 7.07 9.66
CA GLN A 38 20.44 8.06 10.70
C GLN A 38 19.32 9.09 10.77
N LYS A 39 18.87 9.39 12.00
CA LYS A 39 17.75 10.32 12.22
C LYS A 39 18.06 11.73 11.72
N ASN A 40 17.13 12.28 10.95
CA ASN A 40 17.14 13.66 10.50
C ASN A 40 15.70 14.14 10.20
N ASN A 41 15.53 15.38 9.71
CA ASN A 41 14.19 15.91 9.44
C ASN A 41 13.42 15.09 8.38
N GLN A 42 14.13 14.52 7.40
CA GLN A 42 13.53 13.71 6.34
C GLN A 42 13.20 12.31 6.83
N SER A 43 13.93 11.75 7.81
CA SER A 43 13.58 10.45 8.39
C SER A 43 12.22 10.48 9.08
N VAL A 44 11.86 11.60 9.73
CA VAL A 44 10.53 11.78 10.35
C VAL A 44 9.42 11.77 9.29
N ILE A 45 9.61 12.48 8.18
CA ILE A 45 8.63 12.50 7.07
C ILE A 45 8.50 11.10 6.44
N PHE A 46 9.61 10.38 6.31
CA PHE A 46 9.62 9.01 5.83
C PHE A 46 8.84 8.08 6.78
N GLU A 47 9.04 8.18 8.09
CA GLU A 47 8.32 7.39 9.11
C GLU A 47 6.80 7.66 9.06
N ASP A 48 6.39 8.92 8.87
CA ASP A 48 4.97 9.28 8.68
C ASP A 48 4.40 8.65 7.40
N ASN A 49 5.13 8.73 6.28
CA ASN A 49 4.74 8.07 5.02
C ASN A 49 4.68 6.54 5.15
N GLN A 50 5.59 5.93 5.92
CA GLN A 50 5.62 4.49 6.19
C GLN A 50 4.37 4.08 6.98
N LYS A 51 4.03 4.82 8.03
CA LYS A 51 2.83 4.57 8.84
C LYS A 51 1.54 4.72 8.03
N ASP A 52 1.48 5.71 7.16
CA ASP A 52 0.36 5.91 6.22
C ASP A 52 0.18 4.69 5.29
N LEU A 53 1.29 4.18 4.73
CA LEU A 53 1.27 3.00 3.88
C LEU A 53 0.88 1.74 4.66
N GLU A 54 1.40 1.56 5.87
CA GLU A 54 1.08 0.42 6.74
C GLU A 54 -0.43 0.39 7.06
N SER A 55 -0.99 1.51 7.51
CA SER A 55 -2.42 1.64 7.79
C SER A 55 -3.29 1.37 6.57
N ALA A 56 -2.92 1.90 5.39
CA ALA A 56 -3.64 1.64 4.15
C ALA A 56 -3.55 0.17 3.71
N THR A 57 -2.40 -0.47 3.92
CA THR A 57 -2.17 -1.89 3.61
C THR A 57 -3.04 -2.79 4.49
N GLU A 58 -3.07 -2.54 5.80
CA GLU A 58 -3.90 -3.30 6.73
C GLU A 58 -5.40 -3.11 6.45
N THR A 59 -5.83 -1.87 6.18
CA THR A 59 -7.23 -1.57 5.80
C THR A 59 -7.66 -2.32 4.54
N LEU A 60 -6.76 -2.47 3.55
CA LEU A 60 -7.05 -3.25 2.34
C LEU A 60 -7.08 -4.75 2.64
N SER A 61 -6.12 -5.25 3.43
CA SER A 61 -6.05 -6.68 3.78
C SER A 61 -7.27 -7.13 4.56
N GLU A 62 -7.65 -6.38 5.59
CA GLU A 62 -8.80 -6.71 6.43
C GLU A 62 -10.09 -6.76 5.62
N TYR A 63 -10.30 -5.78 4.72
CA TYR A 63 -11.49 -5.76 3.88
C TYR A 63 -11.56 -6.97 2.94
N LEU A 64 -10.42 -7.38 2.37
CA LEU A 64 -10.35 -8.55 1.48
C LEU A 64 -10.52 -9.89 2.23
N GLU A 65 -10.08 -9.97 3.49
CA GLU A 65 -10.13 -11.20 4.28
C GLU A 65 -11.44 -11.41 5.04
N ARG A 66 -12.10 -10.32 5.48
CA ARG A 66 -13.23 -10.38 6.42
C ARG A 66 -14.49 -9.75 5.88
N ASP A 67 -14.41 -8.50 5.41
CA ASP A 67 -15.60 -7.67 5.17
C ASP A 67 -16.29 -7.91 3.82
N ILE A 68 -15.54 -8.42 2.83
CA ILE A 68 -16.03 -8.62 1.46
C ILE A 68 -17.25 -9.56 1.34
N THR A 69 -17.50 -10.40 2.34
CA THR A 69 -18.50 -11.48 2.27
C THR A 69 -19.96 -11.02 2.46
N SER A 70 -20.18 -9.78 2.88
CA SER A 70 -21.49 -9.29 3.35
C SER A 70 -22.17 -8.25 2.45
N GLU A 71 -21.58 -7.93 1.30
CA GLU A 71 -21.97 -6.78 0.48
C GLU A 71 -22.41 -7.16 -0.94
N ASN A 72 -23.15 -6.27 -1.62
CA ASN A 72 -23.48 -6.47 -3.03
C ASN A 72 -22.24 -6.23 -3.92
N LEU A 73 -22.21 -6.84 -5.11
CA LEU A 73 -21.03 -6.82 -5.99
C LEU A 73 -20.60 -5.42 -6.43
N ALA A 74 -21.54 -4.49 -6.62
CA ALA A 74 -21.24 -3.12 -7.02
C ALA A 74 -20.51 -2.35 -5.91
N ASP A 75 -20.98 -2.49 -4.67
CA ASP A 75 -20.38 -1.88 -3.49
C ASP A 75 -19.00 -2.49 -3.20
N ILE A 76 -18.87 -3.82 -3.30
CA ILE A 76 -17.57 -4.51 -3.18
C ILE A 76 -16.59 -3.93 -4.19
N LYS A 77 -16.99 -3.86 -5.46
CA LYS A 77 -16.12 -3.36 -6.52
C LYS A 77 -15.65 -1.94 -6.23
N GLN A 78 -16.55 -1.05 -5.85
CA GLN A 78 -16.21 0.34 -5.54
C GLN A 78 -15.25 0.42 -4.35
N LYS A 79 -15.58 -0.22 -3.22
CA LYS A 79 -14.77 -0.17 -2.00
C LYS A 79 -13.39 -0.80 -2.17
N VAL A 80 -13.29 -1.95 -2.84
CA VAL A 80 -11.99 -2.56 -3.15
C VAL A 80 -11.16 -1.63 -4.03
N GLN A 81 -11.77 -1.02 -5.04
CA GLN A 81 -11.07 -0.08 -5.93
C GLN A 81 -10.52 1.13 -5.20
N ASP A 82 -11.32 1.74 -4.33
CA ASP A 82 -10.89 2.92 -3.58
C ASP A 82 -9.76 2.57 -2.60
N LYS A 83 -9.87 1.44 -1.88
CA LYS A 83 -8.85 0.97 -0.95
C LYS A 83 -7.52 0.66 -1.64
N TYR A 84 -7.52 -0.12 -2.73
CA TYR A 84 -6.24 -0.43 -3.40
C TYR A 84 -5.63 0.79 -4.09
N ARG A 85 -6.43 1.71 -4.64
CA ARG A 85 -5.92 2.95 -5.25
C ARG A 85 -5.26 3.84 -4.21
N TYR A 86 -5.89 3.96 -3.04
CA TYR A 86 -5.30 4.70 -1.92
C TYR A 86 -4.01 4.06 -1.44
N CYS A 87 -3.99 2.74 -1.26
CA CYS A 87 -2.80 2.00 -0.87
C CYS A 87 -1.62 2.17 -1.85
N ASP A 88 -1.88 2.04 -3.17
CA ASP A 88 -0.85 2.29 -4.20
C ASP A 88 -0.40 3.75 -4.23
N SER A 89 -1.29 4.71 -3.96
CA SER A 89 -0.92 6.13 -3.84
C SER A 89 0.02 6.36 -2.66
N ARG A 90 -0.27 5.80 -1.47
CA ARG A 90 0.63 5.91 -0.30
C ARG A 90 2.00 5.30 -0.58
N ARG A 91 2.02 4.15 -1.27
CA ARG A 91 3.27 3.49 -1.68
C ARG A 91 4.11 4.37 -2.60
N LYS A 92 3.48 5.03 -3.59
CA LYS A 92 4.16 5.95 -4.51
C LYS A 92 4.73 7.17 -3.78
N VAL A 93 3.94 7.82 -2.92
CA VAL A 93 4.40 8.98 -2.14
C VAL A 93 5.63 8.61 -1.29
N LEU A 94 5.61 7.45 -0.63
CA LEU A 94 6.75 6.96 0.13
C LEU A 94 7.99 6.78 -0.77
N LEU A 95 7.83 6.09 -1.90
CA LEU A 95 8.94 5.80 -2.80
C LEU A 95 9.51 7.07 -3.43
N GLU A 96 8.65 7.98 -3.87
CA GLU A 96 9.02 9.28 -4.43
C GLU A 96 9.83 10.10 -3.42
N HIS A 97 9.40 10.16 -2.15
CA HIS A 97 10.14 10.86 -1.09
C HIS A 97 11.52 10.24 -0.83
N VAL A 98 11.61 8.91 -0.81
CA VAL A 98 12.91 8.21 -0.68
C VAL A 98 13.82 8.49 -1.87
N HIS A 99 13.28 8.46 -3.10
CA HIS A 99 14.05 8.74 -4.32
C HIS A 99 14.55 10.18 -4.37
N GLU A 100 13.70 11.15 -4.04
CA GLU A 100 14.11 12.55 -3.94
C GLU A 100 15.23 12.74 -2.90
N GLY A 101 15.15 12.02 -1.78
CA GLY A 101 16.21 12.05 -0.78
C GLY A 101 17.52 11.41 -1.23
N TYR A 102 17.50 10.47 -2.16
CA TYR A 102 18.73 10.00 -2.82
C TYR A 102 19.31 11.07 -3.76
N GLU A 103 18.48 11.73 -4.57
CA GLU A 103 18.92 12.78 -5.50
C GLU A 103 19.51 14.00 -4.77
N LYS A 104 18.99 14.32 -3.58
CA LYS A 104 19.38 15.47 -2.77
C LYS A 104 20.31 15.13 -1.61
N GLU A 105 20.80 13.88 -1.55
CA GLU A 105 21.74 13.40 -0.52
C GLU A 105 21.24 13.63 0.92
N TRP A 106 19.94 13.40 1.17
CA TRP A 106 19.34 13.54 2.50
C TRP A 106 19.68 12.42 3.47
N TRP A 107 20.03 11.24 2.95
CA TRP A 107 20.15 10.03 3.75
C TRP A 107 21.59 9.79 4.21
N ALA A 108 21.77 9.70 5.52
CA ALA A 108 22.98 9.19 6.15
C ALA A 108 22.65 7.86 6.82
N TYR A 109 23.61 6.94 6.87
CA TYR A 109 23.41 5.59 7.36
C TYR A 109 24.37 5.26 8.50
N ASN A 110 23.87 4.56 9.51
CA ASN A 110 24.68 3.98 10.57
C ASN A 110 25.30 2.66 10.07
N GLU A 111 26.53 2.36 10.52
CA GLU A 111 27.19 1.06 10.30
C GLU A 111 26.58 -0.07 11.15
#